data_AF-A0A933GKS3-F1
#
_entry.id   AF-A0A933GKS3-F1
#
_cell.length_a   1.000
_cell.length_b   1.000
_cell.length_c   1.000
_cell.angle_alpha   90.00
_cell.angle_beta   90.00
_cell.angle_gamma   90.00
#
_symmetry.space_group_name_H-M   'P 1'
#
loop_
_entity.id
_entity.type
_entity.pdbx_description
1 polymer ?
#
loop_
_entity_poly.entity_id
_entity_poly.type
_entity_poly.pdbx_seq_one_letter_code
_entity_poly.pdbx_strand_id
1 'polypeptide(L)'
;MDGVKVDYDSPWKEVLEAYFKEFLVFFFPAVYDGIDWSRPYGFLDKELQRVVRDAQLGRRLVDKLVKVWRKDGEEKREVGKR
;
A
#
# COMPACT_ATOMS: atom_id res chain seq x y z
N MET A 1 -14.13 -21.79 30.24
CA MET A 1 -13.74 -22.09 28.85
C MET A 1 -13.71 -20.76 28.13
N ASP A 2 -12.55 -20.10 28.15
CA ASP A 2 -12.36 -18.84 27.44
C ASP A 2 -12.49 -19.10 25.95
N GLY A 3 -13.49 -18.45 25.32
CA GLY A 3 -13.71 -18.57 23.90
C GLY A 3 -12.44 -18.15 23.17
N VAL A 4 -11.84 -19.09 22.43
CA VAL A 4 -10.77 -18.79 21.48
C VAL A 4 -11.35 -17.76 20.52
N LYS A 5 -11.03 -16.49 20.77
CA LYS A 5 -11.33 -15.39 19.86
C LYS A 5 -10.47 -15.66 18.65
N VAL A 6 -11.04 -16.27 17.63
CA VAL A 6 -10.32 -16.54 16.38
C VAL A 6 -9.97 -15.18 15.82
N ASP A 7 -8.68 -14.84 15.89
CA ASP A 7 -8.15 -13.62 15.32
C ASP A 7 -8.12 -13.80 13.80
N TYR A 8 -9.27 -13.57 13.18
CA TYR A 8 -9.40 -13.59 11.72
C TYR A 8 -8.63 -12.45 11.07
N ASP A 9 -8.16 -11.46 11.84
CA ASP A 9 -7.52 -10.26 11.32
C ASP A 9 -6.11 -10.52 10.80
N SER A 10 -5.40 -11.44 11.45
CA SER A 10 -4.03 -11.81 11.09
C SER A 10 -3.95 -12.63 9.78
N PRO A 11 -4.78 -13.67 9.55
CA PRO A 11 -4.73 -14.46 8.31
C PRO A 11 -5.03 -13.66 7.04
N TRP A 12 -6.01 -12.75 7.05
CA TRP A 12 -6.32 -11.98 5.83
C TRP A 12 -5.21 -10.98 5.50
N LYS A 13 -4.51 -10.45 6.51
CA LYS A 13 -3.34 -9.57 6.32
C LYS A 13 -2.17 -10.33 5.70
N GLU A 14 -1.91 -11.55 6.17
CA GLU A 14 -0.90 -12.44 5.59
C GLU A 14 -1.22 -12.78 4.13
N VAL A 15 -2.49 -13.07 3.82
CA VAL A 15 -2.95 -13.29 2.44
C VAL A 15 -2.75 -12.03 1.59
N LEU A 16 -3.09 -10.84 2.11
CA LEU A 16 -2.90 -9.60 1.38
C LEU A 16 -1.43 -9.28 1.11
N GLU A 17 -0.52 -9.63 2.03
CA GLU A 17 0.92 -9.53 1.81
C GLU A 17 1.42 -10.51 0.74
N ALA A 18 0.98 -11.77 0.83
CA ALA A 18 1.36 -12.82 -0.11
C ALA A 18 0.85 -12.56 -1.53
N TYR A 19 -0.34 -11.99 -1.66
CA TYR A 19 -1.03 -11.76 -2.94
C TYR A 19 -1.13 -10.27 -3.30
N PHE A 20 -0.21 -9.44 -2.79
CA PHE A 20 -0.29 -7.99 -2.99
C PHE A 20 -0.31 -7.57 -4.46
N LYS A 21 0.50 -8.24 -5.30
CA LYS A 21 0.56 -7.95 -6.74
C LYS A 21 -0.76 -8.28 -7.42
N GLU A 22 -1.26 -9.49 -7.18
CA GLU A 22 -2.50 -10.02 -7.74
C GLU A 22 -3.69 -9.17 -7.29
N PHE A 23 -3.70 -8.74 -6.03
CA PHE A 23 -4.68 -7.81 -5.49
C PHE A 23 -4.67 -6.49 -6.26
N LEU A 24 -3.49 -5.89 -6.50
CA LEU A 24 -3.37 -4.66 -7.27
C LEU A 24 -3.77 -4.83 -8.73
N VAL A 25 -3.42 -5.95 -9.39
CA VAL A 25 -3.87 -6.24 -10.75
C VAL A 25 -5.40 -6.28 -10.82
N PHE A 26 -6.03 -6.93 -9.84
CA PHE A 26 -7.46 -7.15 -9.84
C PHE A 26 -8.27 -5.88 -9.53
N PHE A 27 -7.88 -5.14 -8.48
CA PHE A 27 -8.66 -3.98 -8.01
C PHE A 27 -8.16 -2.63 -8.53
N PHE A 28 -6.85 -2.52 -8.83
CA PHE A 28 -6.19 -1.25 -9.17
C PHE A 28 -5.22 -1.40 -10.35
N PRO A 29 -5.69 -1.88 -11.52
CA PRO A 29 -4.81 -2.18 -12.66
C PRO A 29 -3.95 -0.98 -13.10
N ALA A 30 -4.51 0.24 -13.10
CA ALA A 30 -3.76 1.45 -13.43
C ALA A 30 -2.62 1.76 -12.43
N VAL A 31 -2.80 1.42 -11.15
CA VAL A 31 -1.75 1.58 -10.13
C VAL A 31 -0.69 0.52 -10.32
N TYR A 32 -1.09 -0.73 -10.57
CA TYR A 32 -0.19 -1.84 -10.85
C TYR A 32 0.73 -1.54 -12.04
N ASP A 33 0.17 -1.00 -13.13
CA ASP A 33 0.93 -0.66 -14.34
C ASP A 33 1.98 0.43 -14.08
N GLY A 34 1.66 1.39 -13.21
CA GLY A 34 2.57 2.47 -12.80
C GLY A 34 3.71 2.05 -11.86
N ILE A 35 3.73 0.80 -11.37
CA ILE A 35 4.76 0.28 -10.46
C ILE A 35 5.85 -0.48 -11.24
N ASP A 36 7.11 -0.18 -10.94
CA ASP A 36 8.29 -0.88 -11.41
C ASP A 36 8.51 -2.17 -10.61
N TRP A 37 7.93 -3.26 -11.12
CA TRP A 37 8.05 -4.60 -10.54
C TRP A 37 9.41 -5.27 -10.75
N SER A 38 10.33 -4.66 -11.50
CA SER A 38 11.72 -5.14 -11.60
C SER A 38 12.49 -4.90 -10.30
N ARG A 39 12.03 -3.95 -9.48
CA ARG A 39 12.60 -3.62 -8.18
C ARG A 39 11.80 -4.25 -7.04
N PRO A 40 12.46 -4.65 -5.94
CA PRO A 40 11.75 -5.11 -4.75
C PRO A 40 10.93 -3.96 -4.14
N TYR A 41 9.69 -4.26 -3.78
CA TYR A 41 8.85 -3.44 -2.92
C TYR A 41 8.95 -3.95 -1.48
N GLY A 42 8.58 -3.13 -0.49
CA GLY A 42 8.68 -3.49 0.92
C GLY A 42 7.54 -2.95 1.78
N PHE A 43 7.10 -3.73 2.75
CA PHE A 43 6.07 -3.33 3.72
C PHE A 43 6.68 -2.48 4.84
N LEU A 44 6.02 -1.38 5.19
CA LEU A 44 6.47 -0.41 6.20
C LEU A 44 5.56 -0.46 7.44
N ASP A 45 5.44 -1.63 8.07
CA ASP A 45 4.53 -1.82 9.22
C ASP A 45 4.90 -0.96 10.45
N LYS A 46 6.20 -0.67 10.66
CA LYS A 46 6.68 0.09 11.84
C LYS A 46 6.88 1.60 11.61
N GLU A 47 7.03 2.03 10.36
CA GLU A 47 7.29 3.44 10.02
C GLU A 47 6.03 4.21 9.57
N LEU A 48 4.90 3.50 9.48
CA LEU A 48 3.57 4.00 9.10
C LEU A 48 3.23 5.34 9.76
N GLN A 49 3.48 5.50 11.07
CA GLN A 49 3.11 6.72 11.79
C GLN A 49 3.90 7.97 11.38
N ARG A 50 5.12 7.82 10.85
CA ARG A 50 5.93 8.95 10.40
C ARG A 50 5.59 9.34 8.97
N VAL A 51 5.52 8.36 8.06
CA VAL A 51 5.25 8.59 6.63
C VAL A 51 3.83 9.15 6.40
N VAL A 52 2.83 8.66 7.13
CA VAL A 52 1.44 9.17 7.05
C VAL A 52 1.28 10.57 7.66
N ARG A 53 2.25 11.01 8.47
CA ARG A 53 2.28 12.38 9.01
C ARG A 53 2.86 13.37 7.99
N ASP A 54 3.87 12.94 7.25
CA ASP A 54 4.59 13.76 6.28
C ASP A 54 3.87 13.84 4.93
N ALA A 55 3.32 12.72 4.46
CA ALA A 55 2.37 12.73 3.37
C ALA A 55 1.02 13.16 3.98
N GLN A 56 0.42 14.27 3.55
CA GLN A 56 -0.87 14.78 4.03
C GLN A 56 -2.08 13.85 3.75
N LEU A 57 -1.86 12.53 3.69
CA LEU A 57 -2.87 11.48 3.77
C LEU A 57 -3.49 11.53 5.16
N GLY A 58 -4.49 12.40 5.31
CA GLY A 58 -5.17 12.63 6.58
C GLY A 58 -5.62 11.33 7.23
N ARG A 59 -4.93 10.94 8.31
CA ARG A 59 -5.29 10.11 9.48
C ARG A 59 -6.36 9.00 9.37
N ARG A 60 -6.71 8.57 8.16
CA ARG A 60 -7.59 7.43 7.91
C ARG A 60 -6.79 6.21 8.28
N LEU A 61 -7.35 5.31 9.08
CA LEU A 61 -6.68 4.09 9.51
C LEU A 61 -6.15 3.36 8.27
N VAL A 62 -4.84 3.43 8.05
CA VAL A 62 -4.15 2.64 7.03
C VAL A 62 -3.59 1.45 7.78
N ASP A 63 -4.13 0.25 7.52
CA ASP A 63 -3.67 -0.97 8.20
C ASP A 63 -2.31 -1.45 7.69
N LYS A 64 -1.98 -1.22 6.41
CA LYS A 64 -0.70 -1.59 5.78
C LYS A 64 -0.26 -0.57 4.75
N LEU A 65 1.05 -0.31 4.70
CA LEU A 65 1.67 0.60 3.74
C LEU A 65 2.83 -0.10 3.04
N VAL A 66 2.83 0.01 1.71
CA VAL A 66 3.81 -0.66 0.85
C VAL A 66 4.62 0.38 0.09
N LYS A 67 5.94 0.34 0.25
CA LYS A 67 6.87 1.14 -0.52
C LYS A 67 7.10 0.45 -1.86
N VAL A 68 6.70 1.12 -2.93
CA VAL A 68 6.86 0.68 -4.32
C VAL A 68 7.72 1.66 -5.09
N TRP A 69 8.36 1.18 -6.15
CA TRP A 69 9.04 2.04 -7.12
C TRP A 69 8.05 2.34 -8.23
N ARG A 70 7.87 3.61 -8.62
CA ARG A 70 7.04 3.94 -9.78
C ARG A 70 7.91 3.84 -11.04
N LYS A 71 7.34 3.33 -12.14
CA LYS A 71 8.02 3.32 -13.45
C LYS A 71 8.25 4.75 -13.96
N ASP A 72 7.36 5.65 -13.56
CA ASP A 72 7.42 7.03 -13.97
C ASP A 72 8.24 7.85 -12.98
N GLY A 73 9.38 8.35 -13.45
CA GLY A 73 10.01 9.56 -12.93
C GLY A 73 9.22 10.83 -13.28
N GLU A 74 7.96 10.72 -13.70
CA GLU A 74 7.12 11.87 -14.02
C GLU A 74 6.67 12.57 -12.75
N GLU A 75 7.46 13.59 -12.41
CA GLU A 75 7.01 14.81 -11.77
C GLU A 75 5.62 15.18 -12.32
N LYS A 76 4.56 14.91 -11.54
CA LYS A 76 3.28 15.56 -11.75
C LYS A 76 3.47 17.06 -11.45
N ARG A 77 3.93 17.81 -12.44
CA ARG A 77 3.63 19.23 -12.54
C ARG A 77 2.18 19.33 -12.98
N GLU A 78 1.28 19.56 -12.04
CA GLU A 78 -0.01 20.15 -12.37
C GLU A 78 0.26 21.57 -12.88
N VAL A 79 0.49 21.70 -14.18
CA VAL A 79 0.45 22.97 -14.90
C VAL A 79 -0.81 22.99 -15.75
N GLY A 80 -1.71 23.91 -15.42
CA GLY A 80 -2.88 24.28 -16.20
C GLY A 80 -4.19 23.97 -15.45
N LYS A 81 -5.07 24.92 -15.19
CA LYS A 81 -5.39 26.15 -15.93
C LYS A 81 -6.02 27.16 -14.96
N ARG A 82 -5.88 28.43 -15.33
CA ARG A 82 -6.54 29.65 -14.79
C ARG A 82 -7.88 29.41 -14.09
#